data_AF-A0A9D3U7E0-F1
#
_entry.id   AF-A0A9D3U7E0-F1
#
_cell.length_a   1.000
_cell.length_b   1.000
_cell.length_c   1.000
_cell.angle_alpha   90.00
_cell.angle_beta   90.00
_cell.angle_gamma   90.00
#
_symmetry.space_group_name_H-M   'P 1'
#
loop_
_entity.id
_entity.type
_entity.pdbx_description
1 polymer ?
#
loop_
_entity_poly.entity_id
_entity_poly.type
_entity_poly.pdbx_seq_one_letter_code
_entity_poly.pdbx_strand_id
1 'polypeptide(L)' 'MALYKMRYLHHSQVDDIILTRDDVDEIRHLKEHLSLEFEIRDLGPLKYFLGMEVAQSKKGPVVS' A
#
# COMPACT_ATOMS: atom_id res chain seq x y z
N MET A 1 -12.14 -0.25 -4.43
CA MET A 1 -11.11 -0.75 -3.51
C MET A 1 -9.76 -0.76 -4.20
N ALA A 2 -8.76 -0.16 -3.59
CA ALA A 2 -7.38 -0.15 -4.05
C ALA A 2 -6.46 -0.59 -2.91
N LEU A 3 -5.50 -1.45 -3.22
CA LEU A 3 -4.45 -1.88 -2.31
C LEU A 3 -3.13 -1.23 -2.71
N TYR A 4 -2.46 -0.58 -1.78
CA TYR A 4 -1.14 -0.02 -1.96
C TYR A 4 -0.16 -0.59 -0.96
N LYS A 5 1.08 -0.73 -1.39
CA LYS A 5 2.18 -1.15 -0.55
C LYS A 5 3.06 0.05 -0.25
N MET A 6 3.33 0.23 1.03
CA MET A 6 4.22 1.23 1.60
C MET A 6 5.34 0.53 2.34
N ARG A 7 6.46 1.22 2.50
CA ARG A 7 7.61 0.71 3.24
C ARG A 7 8.04 1.71 4.29
N TYR A 8 7.94 1.32 5.55
CA TYR A 8 8.44 2.09 6.67
C TYR A 8 9.88 1.68 6.97
N LEU A 9 10.75 2.67 7.10
CA LEU A 9 12.15 2.47 7.45
C LEU A 9 12.35 2.89 8.91
N HIS A 10 12.68 1.91 9.78
CA HIS A 10 13.00 2.19 11.17
C HIS A 10 14.39 1.71 11.51
N HIS A 11 15.35 2.64 11.52
CA HIS A 11 16.75 2.50 11.94
C HIS A 11 17.55 1.39 11.24
N SER A 12 17.17 0.12 11.41
CA SER A 12 17.80 -1.06 10.82
C SER A 12 16.79 -2.12 10.35
N GLN A 13 15.50 -1.80 10.36
CA GLN A 13 14.41 -2.69 9.94
C GLN A 13 13.53 -2.01 8.90
N VAL A 14 12.90 -2.85 8.09
CA VAL A 14 12.05 -2.45 6.98
C VAL A 14 10.72 -3.18 7.13
N ASP A 15 9.67 -2.42 7.42
CA ASP A 15 8.32 -2.94 7.54
C ASP A 15 7.50 -2.60 6.30
N ASP A 16 6.79 -3.59 5.76
CA ASP A 16 5.85 -3.36 4.66
C ASP A 16 4.45 -3.09 5.23
N ILE A 17 3.84 -1.96 4.85
CA ILE A 17 2.50 -1.54 5.24
C ILE A 17 1.57 -1.67 4.04
N ILE A 18 0.38 -2.24 4.24
CA ILE A 18 -0.65 -2.35 3.20
C ILE A 18 -1.78 -1.37 3.51
N LEU A 19 -2.04 -0.45 2.57
CA LEU A 19 -3.13 0.50 2.63
C LEU A 19 -4.29 0.02 1.77
N THR A 20 -5.52 0.04 2.32
CA THR A 20 -6.74 -0.31 1.58
C THR A 20 -7.77 0.80 1.69
N ARG A 21 -8.36 1.22 0.57
CA ARG A 21 -9.48 2.17 0.55
C ARG A 21 -10.23 2.12 -0.77
N ASP A 22 -11.47 2.58 -0.79
CA ASP A 22 -12.24 2.73 -2.02
C ASP A 22 -12.00 4.08 -2.72
N ASP A 23 -11.50 5.07 -1.99
CA ASP A 23 -11.20 6.41 -2.48
C ASP A 23 -9.69 6.60 -2.70
N VAL A 24 -9.32 6.88 -3.96
CA VAL A 24 -7.92 7.05 -4.37
C VAL A 24 -7.35 8.40 -3.92
N ASP A 25 -8.17 9.45 -3.87
CA ASP A 25 -7.73 10.78 -3.44
C ASP A 25 -7.46 10.80 -1.94
N GLU A 26 -8.30 10.13 -1.15
CA GLU A 26 -8.06 9.98 0.27
C GLU A 26 -6.86 9.08 0.58
N ILE A 27 -6.58 8.06 -0.25
CA ILE A 27 -5.31 7.31 -0.18
C ILE A 27 -4.16 8.27 -0.45
N ARG A 28 -4.18 9.05 -1.52
CA ARG A 28 -3.11 9.98 -1.88
C ARG A 28 -2.81 10.95 -0.73
N HIS A 29 -3.84 11.57 -0.17
CA HIS A 29 -3.70 12.46 0.98
C HIS A 29 -3.08 11.76 2.20
N LEU A 30 -3.51 10.54 2.51
CA LEU A 30 -2.93 9.77 3.62
C LEU A 30 -1.45 9.47 3.37
N LYS A 31 -1.08 9.07 2.15
CA LYS A 31 0.31 8.80 1.78
C LYS A 31 1.19 10.03 1.96
N GLU A 32 0.74 11.18 1.46
CA GLU A 32 1.43 12.46 1.60
C GLU A 32 1.62 12.82 3.07
N HIS A 33 0.58 12.71 3.89
CA HIS A 33 0.64 13.00 5.32
C HIS A 33 1.63 12.08 6.05
N LEU A 34 1.56 10.77 5.77
CA LEU A 34 2.46 9.77 6.33
C LEU A 34 3.92 10.01 5.93
N SER A 35 4.18 10.41 4.68
CA SER A 35 5.53 10.75 4.21
C SER A 35 6.09 12.05 4.81
N LEU A 36 5.26 12.92 5.38
CA LEU A 36 5.71 14.12 6.09
C LEU A 36 6.20 13.81 7.51
N GLU A 37 5.57 12.85 8.19
CA GLU A 37 5.88 12.50 9.59
C GLU A 37 6.89 11.37 9.71
N PHE A 38 6.93 10.47 8.73
CA PHE A 38 7.69 9.23 8.80
C PHE A 38 8.51 8.99 7.53
N GLU A 39 9.63 8.27 7.67
CA GLU A 39 10.42 7.79 6.53
C GLU A 39 9.70 6.61 5.85
N ILE A 40 8.63 6.94 5.11
CA ILE A 40 7.79 6.00 4.40
C ILE A 40 8.02 6.14 2.89
N ARG A 41 8.22 5.02 2.22
CA ARG A 41 8.43 4.93 0.77
C ARG A 41 7.22 4.28 0.10
N ASP A 42 6.63 4.97 -0.88
CA ASP A 42 5.57 4.43 -1.73
C ASP A 42 6.13 3.39 -2.70
N LEU A 43 5.64 2.16 -2.61
CA LEU A 43 5.96 1.09 -3.53
C LEU A 43 4.86 0.92 -4.60
N GLY A 44 3.80 1.72 -4.54
CA GLY A 44 2.71 1.71 -5.49
C GLY A 44 1.66 0.63 -5.19
N PRO A 45 0.83 0.29 -6.19
CA PRO A 45 -0.22 -0.72 -6.04
C PRO A 45 0.34 -2.09 -5.65
N LEU A 46 -0.34 -2.79 -4.75
CA LEU A 46 0.04 -4.13 -4.32
C LEU A 46 -0.18 -5.12 -5.48
N LYS A 47 0.90 -5.65 -6.05
CA LYS A 47 0.86 -6.67 -7.12
C LYS A 47 0.98 -8.09 -6.59
N TYR A 48 1.75 -8.27 -5.52
CA TYR A 48 1.99 -9.59 -4.92
C TYR A 48 1.88 -9.52 -3.41
N PHE A 49 1.23 -10.51 -2.82
CA PHE A 49 1.17 -10.71 -1.38
C PHE A 49 1.43 -12.17 -1.05
N LEU A 50 2.39 -12.44 -0.17
CA LEU A 50 2.83 -13.80 0.19
C LEU A 50 3.22 -14.68 -1.03
N GLY A 51 3.71 -14.06 -2.11
CA GLY A 51 4.08 -14.77 -3.35
C GLY A 51 2.91 -15.05 -4.30
N MET A 52 1.69 -14.62 -3.97
CA MET A 52 0.50 -14.75 -4.81
C MET A 52 0.21 -13.44 -5.52
N GLU A 53 -0.29 -13.51 -6.76
CA GLU A 53 -0.66 -12.32 -7.51
C GLU A 53 -1.97 -11.75 -6.97
N VAL A 54 -2.02 -10.43 -6.78
CA VAL A 54 -3.21 -9.72 -6.33
C VAL A 54 -3.79 -8.98 -7.53
N ALA A 55 -4.90 -9.51 -8.06
CA ALA A 55 -5.65 -8.90 -9.14
C ALA A 55 -6.76 -8.00 -8.58
N GLN A 56 -6.97 -6.84 -9.21
CA GLN A 56 -8.06 -5.93 -8.85
C GLN A 56 -9.30 -6.25 -9.70
N SER A 57 -10.39 -6.68 -9.06
CA SER A 57 -11.68 -6.89 -9.73
C SER A 57 -12.69 -5.82 -9.33
N LYS A 58 -13.78 -5.69 -10.11
CA LYS A 58 -14.91 -4.82 -9.76
C LYS A 58 -15.58 -5.19 -8.42
N LYS A 59 -15.39 -6.43 -7.95
CA LYS A 59 -15.92 -6.91 -6.67
C LYS A 59 -14.93 -6.80 -5.52
N GLY A 60 -13.72 -6.28 -5.78
CA GLY A 60 -12.62 -6.26 -4.82
C GLY A 60 -11.42 -7.08 -5.27
N PRO A 61 -10.41 -7.25 -4.41
CA PRO A 61 -9.18 -7.95 -4.73
C PRO A 61 -9.42 -9.45 -4.82
N VAL A 62 -8.75 -10.08 -5.78
CA VAL A 62 -8.72 -11.52 -5.97
C VAL A 62 -7.26 -11.97 -5.90
N VAL A 63 -7.01 -13.05 -5.18
CA VAL A 63 -5.69 -13.67 -5.08
C VAL A 63 -5.67 -14.91 -5.96
N SER A 64 -4.63 -15.09 -6.76
CA SER A 64 -4.45 -16.23 -7.68
C SER A 64 -3.10 -16.90 -7.48
#